data_AF-A0A165ARX1-F1
#
_entry.id   AF-A0A165ARX1-F1
#
_cell.length_a   1.000
_cell.length_b   1.000
_cell.length_c   1.000
_cell.angle_alpha   90.00
_cell.angle_beta   90.00
_cell.angle_gamma   90.00
#
_symmetry.space_group_name_H-M   'P 1'
#
loop_
_entity.id
_entity.type
_entity.pdbx_description
1 polymer ?
#
loop_
_entity_poly.entity_id
_entity_poly.type
_entity_poly.pdbx_seq_one_letter_code
_entity_poly.pdbx_strand_id
1 'polypeptide(L)'
;MGLGSRRDLLDDVFGAYNWSKVTHIAQSLLTKVKNAINECSVYVAAFEEFSLALPETSVAQWTQAVEAWEKDRSSLNPYEITRKALTQASVHLQLAQEDATRLQIGKTVPIHDHISPSVMITYRLEIEELQCHLREDSAELGAHSTDLQ
;
A
#
# COMPACT_ATOMS: atom_id res chain seq x y z
N MET A 1 -2.47 21.48 43.19
CA MET A 1 -2.50 21.49 41.72
C MET A 1 -3.60 22.44 41.27
N GLY A 2 -3.24 23.65 40.83
CA GLY A 2 -4.22 24.69 40.45
C GLY A 2 -4.82 24.45 39.06
N LEU A 3 -6.00 25.02 38.80
CA LEU A 3 -6.81 24.84 37.59
C LEU A 3 -6.10 25.21 36.25
N GLY A 4 -4.96 25.91 36.30
CA GLY A 4 -4.15 26.26 35.13
C GLY A 4 -2.94 25.36 34.86
N SER A 5 -2.56 24.47 35.79
CA SER A 5 -1.27 23.76 35.77
C SER A 5 -1.02 22.91 34.53
N ARG A 6 -2.08 22.34 33.94
CA ARG A 6 -1.97 21.57 32.69
C ARG A 6 -1.64 22.48 31.50
N ARG A 7 -2.23 23.68 31.45
CA ARG A 7 -2.04 24.61 30.34
C ARG A 7 -0.62 25.16 30.36
N ASP A 8 -0.14 25.55 31.54
CA ASP A 8 1.20 26.09 31.73
C ASP A 8 2.26 25.03 31.36
N LEU A 9 2.06 23.77 31.80
CA LEU A 9 2.93 22.66 31.41
C LEU A 9 2.98 22.46 29.89
N LEU A 10 1.83 22.50 29.21
CA LEU A 10 1.79 22.34 27.76
C LEU A 10 2.48 23.51 27.04
N ASP A 11 2.30 24.74 27.52
CA ASP A 11 2.94 25.92 26.95
C ASP A 11 4.46 25.86 27.09
N ASP A 12 4.96 25.47 28.26
CA ASP A 12 6.39 25.28 28.52
C ASP A 12 7.00 24.18 27.62
N VAL A 13 6.31 23.05 27.50
CA VAL A 13 6.76 21.92 26.65
C VAL A 13 6.77 22.33 25.17
N PHE A 14 5.73 23.00 24.68
CA PHE A 14 5.67 23.48 23.31
C PHE A 14 6.69 24.58 23.04
N GLY A 15 6.90 25.49 23.99
CA GLY A 15 7.91 26.53 23.94
C GLY A 15 9.32 25.95 23.82
N ALA A 16 9.67 24.99 24.69
CA ALA A 16 10.95 24.29 24.65
C ALA A 16 11.16 23.54 23.31
N TYR A 17 10.12 22.87 22.82
CA TYR A 17 10.18 22.15 21.55
C TYR A 17 10.35 23.09 20.34
N ASN A 18 9.62 24.22 20.32
CA ASN A 18 9.75 25.24 19.28
C ASN A 18 11.13 25.91 19.31
N TRP A 19 11.64 26.25 20.49
CA TRP A 19 12.99 26.79 20.66
C TRP A 19 14.05 25.81 20.13
N SER A 20 13.94 24.53 20.50
CA SER A 20 14.84 23.48 20.00
C SER A 20 14.77 23.35 18.49
N LYS A 21 13.57 23.34 17.90
CA LYS A 21 13.41 23.34 16.43
C LYS A 21 14.13 24.52 15.78
N VAL A 22 13.89 25.74 16.26
CA VAL A 22 14.46 26.95 15.67
C VAL A 22 15.99 26.96 15.78
N THR A 23 16.55 26.53 16.91
CA THR A 23 18.01 26.51 17.11
C THR A 23 18.70 25.39 16.32
N HIS A 24 18.04 24.25 16.11
CA HIS A 24 18.65 23.09 15.41
C HIS A 24 18.32 23.02 13.92
N ILE A 25 17.40 23.84 13.39
CA ILE A 25 16.97 23.74 11.99
C ILE A 25 18.13 23.91 11.01
N ALA A 26 19.04 24.85 11.27
CA ALA A 26 20.18 25.09 10.38
C ALA A 26 21.12 23.89 10.30
N GLN A 27 21.44 23.27 11.45
CA GLN A 27 22.25 22.07 11.51
C GLN A 27 21.55 20.88 10.85
N SER A 28 20.25 20.70 11.09
CA SER A 28 19.44 19.66 10.45
C SER A 28 19.42 19.80 8.93
N LEU A 29 19.18 21.02 8.41
CA LEU A 29 19.18 21.31 6.98
C LEU A 29 20.56 21.07 6.37
N LEU A 30 21.65 21.47 7.03
CA LEU A 30 23.00 21.23 6.55
C LEU A 30 23.31 19.73 6.41
N THR A 31 22.94 18.92 7.41
CA THR A 31 23.07 17.45 7.33
C THR A 31 22.23 16.88 6.20
N LYS A 32 20.98 17.33 6.07
CA LYS A 32 20.07 16.87 5.00
C LYS A 32 20.61 17.21 3.61
N VAL A 33 21.14 18.40 3.39
CA VAL A 33 21.74 18.81 2.10
C VAL A 33 22.96 17.96 1.78
N LYS A 34 23.85 17.70 2.75
CA LYS A 34 25.01 16.83 2.54
C LYS A 34 24.59 15.41 2.12
N ASN A 35 23.59 14.85 2.79
CA ASN A 35 23.06 13.53 2.46
C ASN A 35 22.40 13.53 1.07
N ALA A 36 21.56 14.53 0.80
CA ALA A 36 20.88 14.66 -0.49
C ALA A 36 21.86 14.78 -1.66
N ILE A 37 22.97 15.51 -1.51
CA ILE A 37 24.01 15.61 -2.55
C ILE A 37 24.64 14.24 -2.81
N ASN A 38 24.99 13.50 -1.75
CA ASN A 38 25.60 12.18 -1.88
C ASN A 38 24.65 11.16 -2.49
N GLU A 39 23.37 11.19 -2.11
CA GLU A 39 22.37 10.25 -2.59
C GLU A 39 21.82 10.61 -3.97
N CYS A 40 21.95 11.86 -4.41
CA CYS A 40 21.43 12.35 -5.69
C CYS A 40 21.93 11.51 -6.86
N SER A 41 23.24 11.21 -6.92
CA SER A 41 23.81 10.40 -8.00
C SER A 41 23.25 8.98 -8.04
N VAL A 42 22.99 8.39 -6.85
CA VAL A 42 22.40 7.05 -6.72
C VAL A 42 20.96 7.04 -7.22
N TYR A 43 20.15 8.01 -6.81
CA TYR A 43 18.75 8.10 -7.25
C TYR A 43 18.62 8.45 -8.73
N VAL A 44 19.48 9.31 -9.27
CA VAL A 44 19.49 9.63 -10.70
C VAL A 44 19.83 8.38 -11.53
N ALA A 45 20.87 7.64 -11.15
CA ALA A 45 21.23 6.41 -11.84
C ALA A 45 20.10 5.36 -11.78
N ALA A 46 19.48 5.18 -10.61
CA ALA A 46 18.36 4.26 -10.45
C ALA A 46 17.13 4.67 -11.28
N PHE A 47 16.86 5.97 -11.37
CA PHE A 47 15.77 6.51 -12.19
C PHE A 47 16.01 6.30 -13.69
N GLU A 48 17.23 6.54 -14.16
CA GLU A 48 17.62 6.32 -15.55
C GLU A 48 17.51 4.83 -15.92
N GLU A 49 18.07 3.94 -15.08
CA GLU A 49 17.99 2.49 -15.29
C GLU A 49 16.52 2.00 -15.33
N PHE A 50 15.70 2.47 -14.39
CA PHE A 50 14.27 2.15 -14.37
C PHE A 50 13.55 2.66 -15.62
N SER A 51 13.84 3.87 -16.06
CA SER A 51 13.23 4.47 -17.25
C SER A 51 13.61 3.73 -18.52
N LEU A 52 14.86 3.25 -18.64
CA LEU A 52 15.34 2.45 -19.77
C LEU A 52 14.70 1.06 -19.84
N ALA A 53 14.30 0.49 -18.70
CA ALA A 53 13.63 -0.80 -18.65
C ALA A 53 12.16 -0.75 -19.13
N LEU A 54 11.58 0.45 -19.27
CA LEU A 54 10.18 0.65 -19.65
C LEU A 54 10.04 0.96 -21.15
N PRO A 55 8.85 0.68 -21.75
CA PRO A 55 8.57 1.10 -23.11
C PRO A 55 8.67 2.63 -23.27
N GLU A 56 9.39 3.09 -24.29
CA GLU A 56 9.60 4.52 -24.57
C GLU A 56 8.29 5.32 -24.68
N THR A 57 7.26 4.70 -25.24
CA THR A 57 5.93 5.32 -25.39
C THR A 57 5.29 5.62 -24.04
N SER A 58 5.40 4.70 -23.08
CA SER A 58 4.88 4.86 -21.73
C SER A 58 5.65 5.94 -20.97
N VAL A 59 6.98 5.98 -21.12
CA VAL A 59 7.82 7.02 -20.51
C VAL A 59 7.44 8.39 -21.05
N ALA A 60 7.32 8.55 -22.38
CA ALA A 60 6.96 9.81 -23.00
C ALA A 60 5.57 10.32 -22.57
N GLN A 61 4.57 9.43 -22.52
CA GLN A 61 3.22 9.77 -22.05
C GLN A 61 3.23 10.22 -20.58
N TRP A 62 3.95 9.50 -19.73
CA TRP A 62 4.05 9.82 -18.32
C TRP A 62 4.76 11.15 -18.07
N THR A 63 5.92 11.38 -18.71
CA THR A 63 6.67 12.64 -18.62
C THR A 63 5.80 13.82 -19.05
N GLN A 64 5.06 13.70 -20.16
CA GLN A 64 4.15 14.74 -20.62
C GLN A 64 3.05 15.04 -19.58
N ALA A 65 2.48 14.01 -18.95
CA ALA A 65 1.45 14.18 -17.94
C ALA A 65 1.99 14.89 -16.69
N VAL A 66 3.21 14.54 -16.24
CA VAL A 66 3.88 15.17 -15.11
C VAL A 66 4.20 16.64 -15.42
N GLU A 67 4.82 16.94 -16.56
CA GLU A 67 5.17 18.31 -16.95
C GLU A 67 3.94 19.21 -17.10
N ALA A 68 2.85 18.68 -17.67
CA ALA A 68 1.58 19.41 -17.78
C ALA A 68 1.02 19.77 -16.39
N TRP A 69 1.12 18.84 -15.45
CA TRP A 69 0.65 19.03 -14.08
C TRP A 69 1.54 19.96 -13.24
N GLU A 70 2.86 19.87 -13.40
CA GLU A 70 3.81 20.77 -12.74
C GLU A 70 3.63 22.22 -13.21
N LYS A 71 3.30 22.42 -14.49
CA LYS A 71 3.00 23.73 -15.07
C LYS A 71 1.65 24.28 -14.62
N ASP A 72 0.63 23.43 -14.52
CA ASP A 72 -0.71 23.80 -14.09
C ASP A 72 -1.30 22.75 -13.12
N ARG A 73 -1.27 23.09 -11.83
CA ARG A 73 -1.79 22.23 -10.76
C ARG A 73 -3.31 22.04 -10.77
N SER A 74 -4.05 22.77 -11.61
CA SER A 74 -5.48 22.56 -11.81
C SER A 74 -5.80 21.45 -12.82
N SER A 75 -4.79 20.99 -13.56
CA SER A 75 -4.91 19.84 -14.45
C SER A 75 -4.97 18.51 -13.69
N LEU A 76 -5.28 17.42 -14.41
CA LEU A 76 -5.37 16.08 -13.85
C LEU A 76 -4.06 15.70 -13.16
N ASN A 77 -4.15 15.29 -11.89
CA ASN A 77 -2.99 14.86 -11.12
C ASN A 77 -2.55 13.45 -11.57
N PRO A 78 -1.38 13.30 -12.20
CA PRO A 78 -0.92 11.98 -12.67
C PRO A 78 -0.62 11.02 -11.53
N TYR A 79 -0.36 11.54 -10.31
CA TYR A 79 -0.10 10.74 -9.12
C TYR A 79 -1.37 10.27 -8.41
N GLU A 80 -2.54 10.76 -8.82
CA GLU A 80 -3.81 10.31 -8.25
C GLU A 80 -4.15 8.90 -8.75
N ILE A 81 -4.40 7.99 -7.82
CA ILE A 81 -4.74 6.61 -8.16
C ILE A 81 -6.15 6.58 -8.76
N THR A 82 -6.23 6.52 -10.09
CA THR A 82 -7.51 6.48 -10.82
C THR A 82 -8.12 5.08 -10.86
N ARG A 83 -7.41 4.04 -10.37
CA ARG A 83 -7.93 2.67 -10.36
C ARG A 83 -9.05 2.58 -9.32
N LYS A 84 -10.24 2.17 -9.76
CA LYS A 84 -11.27 1.66 -8.85
C LYS A 84 -10.65 0.48 -8.10
N ALA A 85 -10.60 0.57 -6.77
CA ALA A 85 -10.20 -0.57 -5.96
C ALA A 85 -11.14 -1.73 -6.29
N LEU A 86 -10.62 -2.73 -7.00
CA LEU A 86 -11.34 -3.98 -7.23
C LEU A 86 -11.45 -4.65 -5.87
N THR A 87 -12.66 -4.66 -5.32
CA THR A 87 -12.93 -5.38 -4.08
C THR A 87 -12.97 -6.87 -4.38
N GLN A 88 -12.56 -7.70 -3.43
CA GLN A 88 -12.67 -9.16 -3.54
C GLN A 88 -14.11 -9.58 -3.89
N ALA A 89 -15.10 -8.93 -3.29
CA ALA A 89 -16.52 -9.12 -3.61
C ALA A 89 -16.86 -8.81 -5.09
N SER A 90 -16.29 -7.74 -5.66
CA SER A 90 -16.51 -7.42 -7.08
C SER A 90 -15.90 -8.46 -8.02
N VAL A 91 -14.74 -9.02 -7.67
CA VAL A 91 -14.09 -10.09 -8.42
C VAL A 91 -14.90 -11.38 -8.32
N HIS A 92 -15.38 -11.74 -7.13
CA HIS A 92 -16.27 -12.89 -6.92
C HIS A 92 -17.55 -12.78 -7.73
N LEU A 93 -18.18 -11.61 -7.73
CA LEU A 93 -19.38 -11.36 -8.52
C LEU A 93 -19.11 -11.55 -10.01
N GLN A 94 -18.00 -11.01 -10.52
CA GLN A 94 -17.63 -11.16 -11.92
C GLN A 94 -17.40 -12.63 -12.29
N LEU A 95 -16.68 -13.39 -11.46
CA LEU A 95 -16.44 -14.81 -11.67
C LEU A 95 -17.73 -15.64 -11.64
N ALA A 96 -18.64 -15.34 -10.71
CA ALA A 96 -19.94 -16.00 -10.63
C ALA A 96 -20.81 -15.73 -11.87
N GLN A 97 -20.78 -14.50 -12.39
CA GLN A 97 -21.45 -14.15 -13.64
C GLN A 97 -20.85 -14.90 -14.83
N GLU A 98 -19.52 -14.92 -14.96
CA GLU A 98 -18.83 -15.65 -16.03
C GLU A 98 -19.18 -17.14 -16.00
N ASP A 99 -19.16 -17.77 -14.82
CA ASP A 99 -19.50 -19.18 -14.68
C ASP A 99 -20.97 -19.46 -15.03
N ALA A 100 -21.90 -18.59 -14.63
CA ALA A 100 -23.30 -18.68 -15.05
C ALA A 100 -23.44 -18.61 -16.57
N THR A 101 -22.70 -17.73 -17.25
CA THR A 101 -22.71 -17.65 -18.73
C THR A 101 -22.09 -18.89 -19.38
N ARG A 102 -21.01 -19.44 -18.82
CA ARG A 102 -20.36 -20.67 -19.34
C ARG A 102 -21.26 -21.89 -19.23
N LEU A 103 -22.02 -21.99 -18.14
CA LEU A 103 -23.05 -23.02 -17.94
C LEU A 103 -24.18 -22.88 -18.97
N GLN A 104 -24.69 -21.67 -19.19
CA GLN A 104 -25.75 -21.41 -20.18
C GLN A 104 -25.34 -21.78 -21.61
N ILE A 105 -24.09 -21.50 -21.98
CA ILE A 105 -23.55 -21.78 -23.32
C ILE A 105 -23.14 -23.27 -23.45
N GLY A 106 -23.20 -24.05 -22.37
CA GLY A 106 -22.81 -25.47 -22.36
C GLY A 106 -21.31 -25.70 -22.51
N LYS A 107 -20.49 -24.67 -22.27
CA LYS A 107 -19.01 -24.73 -22.37
C LYS A 107 -18.35 -25.44 -21.20
N THR A 108 -19.05 -25.57 -20.08
CA THR A 108 -18.55 -26.21 -18.85
C THR A 108 -19.58 -27.22 -18.35
N VAL A 109 -19.13 -28.45 -18.13
CA VAL A 109 -19.92 -29.47 -17.42
C VAL A 109 -19.70 -29.27 -15.93
N PRO A 110 -20.75 -29.04 -15.12
CA PRO A 110 -20.61 -28.95 -13.67
C PRO A 110 -20.12 -30.29 -13.14
N ILE A 111 -18.93 -30.31 -12.52
CA ILE A 111 -18.40 -31.51 -11.83
C ILE A 111 -19.16 -31.74 -10.52
N HIS A 112 -19.70 -30.67 -9.91
CA HIS A 112 -20.44 -30.69 -8.66
C HIS A 112 -21.59 -29.67 -8.71
N ASP A 113 -22.76 -30.03 -8.20
CA ASP A 113 -24.01 -29.25 -8.33
C ASP A 113 -23.95 -27.86 -7.68
N HIS A 114 -23.15 -27.71 -6.62
CA HIS A 114 -23.08 -26.48 -5.83
C HIS A 114 -21.72 -25.77 -5.84
N ILE A 115 -20.71 -26.33 -6.51
CA ILE A 115 -19.33 -25.80 -6.44
C ILE A 115 -18.83 -25.51 -7.86
N SER A 116 -18.78 -24.22 -8.19
CA SER A 116 -18.12 -23.74 -9.40
C SER A 116 -16.59 -23.71 -9.22
N PRO A 117 -15.79 -23.81 -10.29
CA PRO A 117 -14.34 -23.67 -10.20
C PRO A 117 -13.88 -22.37 -9.50
N SER A 118 -14.55 -21.24 -9.73
CA SER A 118 -14.25 -19.97 -9.05
C SER A 118 -14.48 -20.04 -7.53
N VAL A 119 -15.57 -20.68 -7.12
CA VAL A 119 -15.92 -20.92 -5.72
C VAL A 119 -14.90 -21.85 -5.05
N MET A 120 -14.45 -22.89 -5.76
CA MET A 120 -13.39 -23.78 -5.27
C MET A 120 -12.06 -23.04 -5.04
N ILE A 121 -11.67 -22.14 -5.95
CA ILE A 121 -10.47 -21.31 -5.79
C ILE A 121 -10.61 -20.40 -4.57
N THR A 122 -11.79 -19.81 -4.37
CA THR A 122 -12.10 -18.96 -3.21
C THR A 122 -11.90 -19.71 -1.90
N TYR A 123 -12.55 -20.87 -1.75
CA TYR A 123 -12.40 -21.69 -0.56
C TYR A 123 -10.94 -22.11 -0.32
N ARG A 124 -10.19 -22.37 -1.40
CA ARG A 124 -8.77 -22.73 -1.26
C ARG A 124 -7.94 -21.58 -0.68
N LEU A 125 -8.20 -20.34 -1.11
CA LEU A 125 -7.51 -19.16 -0.57
C LEU A 125 -7.85 -18.97 0.92
N GLU A 126 -9.12 -19.13 1.30
CA GLU A 126 -9.55 -19.06 2.70
C GLU A 126 -8.89 -20.14 3.56
N ILE A 127 -8.81 -21.37 3.06
CA ILE A 127 -8.12 -22.47 3.76
C ILE A 127 -6.62 -22.18 3.91
N GLU A 128 -5.98 -21.61 2.89
CA GLU A 128 -4.56 -21.26 2.94
C GLU A 128 -4.28 -20.16 3.97
N GLU A 129 -5.15 -19.15 4.04
CA GLU A 129 -5.08 -18.10 5.07
C GLU A 129 -5.24 -18.69 6.48
N LEU A 130 -6.23 -19.57 6.68
CA LEU A 130 -6.41 -20.29 7.95
C LEU A 130 -5.18 -21.15 8.31
N GLN A 131 -4.57 -21.81 7.33
CA GLN A 131 -3.36 -22.61 7.56
C GLN A 131 -2.17 -21.74 7.96
N CYS A 132 -2.02 -20.55 7.37
CA CYS A 132 -0.99 -19.59 7.76
C CYS A 132 -1.18 -19.13 9.21
N HIS A 133 -2.39 -18.69 9.57
CA HIS A 133 -2.69 -18.29 10.95
C HIS A 133 -2.48 -19.43 11.95
N LEU A 134 -2.97 -20.64 11.66
CA LEU A 134 -2.74 -21.79 12.53
C LEU A 134 -1.26 -22.12 12.72
N ARG A 135 -0.41 -21.90 11.70
CA ARG A 135 1.04 -22.09 11.83
C ARG A 135 1.67 -21.03 12.72
N GLU A 136 1.27 -19.78 12.57
CA GLU A 136 1.70 -18.67 13.43
C GLU A 136 1.32 -18.96 14.89
N ASP A 137 0.04 -19.24 15.15
CA ASP A 137 -0.48 -19.59 16.47
C ASP A 137 0.27 -20.80 17.07
N SER A 138 0.48 -21.85 16.27
CA SER A 138 1.22 -23.04 16.70
C SER A 138 2.69 -22.77 17.02
N ALA A 139 3.32 -21.78 16.38
CA ALA A 139 4.70 -21.39 16.65
C ALA A 139 4.81 -20.51 17.91
N GLU A 140 3.76 -19.74 18.23
CA GLU A 140 3.67 -18.96 19.46
C GLU A 140 3.35 -19.83 20.70
N LEU A 141 2.71 -20.98 20.50
CA LEU A 141 2.44 -21.97 21.54
C LEU A 141 3.76 -22.63 22.02
N GLY A 142 4.10 -22.43 23.30
CA GLY A 142 5.28 -23.05 23.92
C GLY A 142 5.16 -24.58 24.06
N ALA A 143 6.29 -25.26 24.34
CA ALA A 143 6.42 -26.72 24.40
C ALA A 143 5.48 -27.47 25.39
N HIS A 144 4.69 -26.75 26.19
CA HIS A 144 3.78 -27.27 27.20
C HIS A 144 2.36 -26.73 27.07
N SER A 145 1.98 -26.20 25.90
CA SER A 145 0.58 -25.82 25.69
C SER A 145 -0.33 -27.05 25.76
N THR A 146 -1.39 -26.95 26.55
CA THR A 146 -2.39 -28.01 26.77
C THR A 146 -3.74 -27.50 26.31
N ASP A 147 -4.67 -28.40 25.96
CA ASP A 147 -6.02 -28.14 25.40
C ASP A 147 -6.94 -27.18 26.22
N LEU A 148 -6.46 -26.63 27.34
CA LEU A 148 -7.19 -25.75 28.26
C LEU A 148 -6.76 -24.27 28.20
N GLN A 149 -5.82 -23.89 27.34
CA GLN A 149 -5.44 -22.49 27.09
C GLN A 149 -5.86 -22.01 25.71
#